data_AF-F4RBS4-F1
#
_entry.id   AF-F4RBS4-F1
#
_cell.length_a   1.000
_cell.length_b   1.000
_cell.length_c   1.000
_cell.angle_alpha   90.00
_cell.angle_beta   90.00
_cell.angle_gamma   90.00
#
_symmetry.space_group_name_H-M   'P 1'
#
loop_
_entity.id
_entity.type
_entity.pdbx_description
1 polymer ?
#
loop_
_entity_poly.entity_id
_entity_poly.type
_entity_poly.pdbx_seq_one_letter_code
_entity_poly.pdbx_strand_id
1 'polypeptide(L)'
;MQKKTSKRKFSADIPLVCKEDDPIRLSVPKIDLTVMLMGNFQFLFRKTYPTGSHMTPESLFDHEDAWQIVKNYEAIHNGVFLREILGGETLPAQFEMVHKCIDMWMKSPVYLKHKEELEEEIIQYEQEILDMELIEEEHREQKQLKQVAQEEKKAVIAERKRIRHEKELEKQRDKEIKMKQRQQDLESTVSLAWSIYSSSLC
;
A
#
# COMPACT_ATOMS: atom_id res chain seq x y z
N MET A 1 24.18 7.70 16.14
CA MET A 1 23.51 7.28 14.87
C MET A 1 23.26 8.53 14.04
N GLN A 2 24.04 8.74 12.99
CA GLN A 2 23.87 9.91 12.10
C GLN A 2 22.69 9.64 11.15
N LYS A 3 21.67 10.52 11.20
CA LYS A 3 20.57 10.52 10.22
C LYS A 3 21.17 10.79 8.84
N LYS A 4 21.15 9.77 7.96
CA LYS A 4 21.45 9.95 6.54
C LYS A 4 20.34 10.83 5.96
N THR A 5 20.63 12.10 5.71
CA THR A 5 19.81 12.94 4.85
C THR A 5 19.82 12.29 3.47
N SER A 6 18.70 11.66 3.10
CA SER A 6 18.49 11.12 1.76
C SER A 6 18.67 12.26 0.76
N LYS A 7 19.74 12.21 -0.04
CA LYS A 7 19.87 13.11 -1.20
C LYS A 7 18.70 12.76 -2.12
N ARG A 8 17.70 13.65 -2.22
CA ARG A 8 16.60 13.51 -3.20
C ARG A 8 17.25 13.24 -4.55
N LYS A 9 16.93 12.08 -5.14
CA LYS A 9 17.33 11.75 -6.50
C LYS A 9 16.57 12.73 -7.41
N PHE A 10 17.27 13.65 -8.05
CA PHE A 10 16.68 14.44 -9.12
C PHE A 10 16.24 13.47 -10.23
N SER A 11 14.98 13.54 -10.65
CA SER A 11 14.49 12.83 -11.84
C SER A 11 15.19 13.42 -13.07
N ALA A 12 15.45 12.59 -14.08
CA ALA A 12 16.20 12.97 -15.28
C ALA A 12 15.46 13.94 -16.23
N ASP A 13 14.28 14.46 -15.84
CA ASP A 13 13.34 15.21 -16.70
C ASP A 13 13.02 16.63 -16.16
N ILE A 14 13.97 17.30 -15.51
CA ILE A 14 13.86 18.74 -15.18
C ILE A 14 14.59 19.51 -16.29
N PRO A 15 14.01 20.59 -16.86
CA PRO A 15 12.81 21.29 -16.41
C PRO A 15 11.49 20.65 -16.84
N LEU A 16 10.52 20.63 -15.92
CA LEU A 16 9.14 20.26 -16.21
C LEU A 16 8.47 21.40 -16.98
N VAL A 17 7.81 21.08 -18.10
CA VAL A 17 7.07 22.09 -18.88
C VAL A 17 5.68 22.28 -18.28
N CYS A 18 5.35 23.50 -17.87
CA CYS A 18 3.99 23.89 -17.50
C CYS A 18 3.17 24.16 -18.76
N LYS A 19 2.15 23.35 -19.03
CA LYS A 19 1.21 23.58 -20.13
C LYS A 19 0.08 24.54 -19.69
N GLU A 20 -0.70 25.02 -20.66
CA GLU A 20 -1.86 25.89 -20.41
C GLU A 20 -2.98 25.19 -19.62
N ASP A 21 -3.12 23.88 -19.77
CA ASP A 21 -4.12 23.03 -19.10
C ASP A 21 -3.61 22.42 -17.79
N ASP A 22 -2.41 22.81 -17.33
CA ASP A 22 -1.81 22.23 -16.14
C ASP A 22 -2.63 22.55 -14.88
N PRO A 23 -3.03 21.55 -14.07
CA PRO A 23 -3.82 21.76 -12.86
C PRO A 23 -3.20 22.73 -11.86
N ILE A 24 -1.86 22.91 -11.88
CA ILE A 24 -1.21 23.88 -10.99
C ILE A 24 -1.71 25.31 -11.23
N ARG A 25 -2.25 25.62 -12.41
CA ARG A 25 -2.78 26.95 -12.73
C ARG A 25 -4.07 27.28 -11.99
N LEU A 26 -4.74 26.27 -11.43
CA LEU A 26 -5.94 26.42 -10.60
C LEU A 26 -5.61 26.43 -9.10
N SER A 27 -4.36 26.10 -8.74
CA SER A 27 -3.94 26.03 -7.35
C SER A 27 -3.68 27.43 -6.80
N VAL A 28 -4.51 27.86 -5.84
CA VAL A 28 -4.39 29.16 -5.14
C VAL A 28 -2.95 29.49 -4.71
N PRO A 29 -2.21 28.60 -4.00
CA PRO A 29 -0.84 28.90 -3.61
C PRO A 29 0.08 29.10 -4.82
N LYS A 30 -0.12 28.38 -5.92
CA LYS A 30 0.70 28.52 -7.13
C LYS A 30 0.37 29.81 -7.87
N ILE A 31 -0.90 30.19 -7.94
CA ILE A 31 -1.36 31.48 -8.47
C ILE A 31 -0.71 32.63 -7.67
N ASP A 32 -0.67 32.53 -6.35
CA ASP A 32 -0.05 33.54 -5.47
C ASP A 32 1.43 33.77 -5.82
N LEU A 33 2.20 32.69 -6.04
CA LEU A 33 3.59 32.81 -6.49
C LEU A 33 3.70 33.44 -7.89
N THR A 34 2.83 33.06 -8.84
CA THR A 34 2.81 33.66 -10.18
C THR A 34 2.59 35.17 -10.10
N VAL A 35 1.61 35.62 -9.31
CA VAL A 35 1.33 37.05 -9.12
C VAL A 35 2.52 37.78 -8.49
N MET A 36 3.16 37.15 -7.48
CA MET A 36 4.35 37.71 -6.83
C MET A 36 5.51 37.89 -7.82
N LEU A 37 5.77 36.89 -8.67
CA LEU A 37 6.82 36.93 -9.68
C LEU A 37 6.58 38.05 -10.70
N MET A 38 5.36 38.12 -11.26
CA MET A 38 4.99 39.14 -12.25
C MET A 38 5.13 40.56 -11.67
N GLY A 39 4.63 40.79 -10.45
CA GLY A 39 4.73 42.09 -9.79
C GLY A 39 6.17 42.52 -9.50
N ASN A 40 7.00 41.60 -8.99
CA ASN A 40 8.41 41.89 -8.71
C ASN A 40 9.23 42.07 -9.99
N PHE A 41 8.94 41.32 -11.05
CA PHE A 41 9.57 41.52 -12.34
C PHE A 41 9.24 42.90 -12.91
N GLN A 42 7.97 43.31 -12.86
CA GLN A 42 7.57 44.64 -13.34
C GLN A 42 8.28 45.76 -12.56
N PHE A 43 8.45 45.59 -11.25
CA PHE A 43 9.24 46.51 -10.43
C PHE A 43 10.72 46.54 -10.83
N LEU A 44 11.33 45.36 -11.02
CA LEU A 44 12.72 45.24 -11.47
C LEU A 44 12.92 45.91 -12.83
N PHE A 45 12.02 45.67 -13.79
CA PHE A 45 12.07 46.27 -15.12
C PHE A 45 12.07 47.81 -15.05
N ARG A 46 11.14 48.39 -14.28
CA ARG A 46 11.06 49.86 -14.11
C ARG A 46 12.30 50.45 -13.45
N LYS A 47 12.93 49.71 -12.54
CA LYS A 47 14.19 50.10 -11.91
C LYS A 47 15.35 50.07 -12.89
N THR A 48 15.39 49.06 -13.77
CA THR A 48 16.44 48.91 -14.79
C THR A 48 16.31 49.92 -15.91
N TYR A 49 15.08 50.28 -16.31
CA TYR A 49 14.80 51.24 -17.38
C TYR A 49 13.97 52.44 -16.87
N PRO A 50 14.55 53.33 -16.04
CA PRO A 50 13.82 54.43 -15.43
C PRO A 50 13.32 55.48 -16.44
N THR A 51 14.00 55.62 -17.58
CA THR A 51 13.64 56.54 -18.66
C THR A 51 12.76 55.90 -19.73
N GLY A 52 12.30 54.66 -19.50
CA GLY A 52 11.60 53.85 -20.49
C GLY A 52 12.53 52.99 -21.35
N SER A 53 11.94 52.01 -22.02
CA SER A 53 12.59 51.09 -22.94
C SER A 53 11.71 50.91 -24.18
N HIS A 54 12.30 50.54 -25.31
CA HIS A 54 11.55 50.11 -26.49
C HIS A 54 10.96 48.70 -26.32
N MET A 55 11.46 47.93 -25.35
CA MET A 55 10.92 46.65 -24.95
C MET A 55 9.85 46.83 -23.87
N THR A 56 8.90 45.90 -23.81
CA THR A 56 7.92 45.84 -22.71
C THR A 56 8.34 44.78 -21.68
N PRO A 57 7.90 44.88 -20.41
CA PRO A 57 8.17 43.84 -19.42
C PRO A 57 7.75 42.44 -19.91
N GLU A 58 6.58 42.35 -20.53
CA GLU A 58 6.00 41.11 -21.02
C GLU A 58 6.79 40.50 -22.19
N SER A 59 7.58 41.31 -22.92
CA SER A 59 8.47 40.78 -23.95
C SER A 59 9.73 40.09 -23.41
N LEU A 60 10.05 40.31 -22.13
CA LEU A 60 11.23 39.76 -21.47
C LEU A 60 10.89 38.71 -20.40
N PHE A 61 9.69 38.80 -19.84
CA PHE A 61 9.19 37.87 -18.84
C PHE A 61 7.68 37.94 -18.81
N ASP A 62 7.03 36.94 -19.38
CA ASP A 62 5.58 36.87 -19.47
C ASP A 62 4.96 35.93 -18.42
N HIS A 63 3.65 35.73 -18.54
CA HIS A 63 2.93 34.82 -17.66
C HIS A 63 3.36 33.37 -17.82
N GLU A 64 3.76 32.95 -19.02
CA GLU A 64 4.16 31.57 -19.28
C GLU A 64 5.51 31.28 -18.65
N ASP A 65 6.45 32.22 -18.71
CA ASP A 65 7.73 32.19 -18.00
C ASP A 65 7.53 32.05 -16.49
N ALA A 66 6.62 32.84 -15.92
CA ALA A 66 6.27 32.76 -14.50
C ALA A 66 5.71 31.38 -14.14
N TRP A 67 4.86 30.79 -14.99
CA TRP A 67 4.34 29.43 -14.77
C TRP A 67 5.42 28.35 -14.88
N GLN A 68 6.41 28.49 -15.78
CA GLN A 68 7.55 27.57 -15.83
C GLN A 68 8.34 27.60 -14.52
N ILE A 69 8.57 28.79 -13.95
CA ILE A 69 9.21 28.92 -12.63
C ILE A 69 8.36 28.25 -11.55
N VAL A 70 7.06 28.53 -11.51
CA VAL A 70 6.15 28.03 -10.48
C VAL A 70 6.06 26.50 -10.52
N LYS A 71 6.08 25.89 -11.71
CA LYS A 71 6.11 24.42 -11.85
C LYS A 71 7.41 23.81 -11.32
N ASN A 72 8.52 24.53 -11.45
CA ASN A 72 9.86 24.07 -11.09
C ASN A 72 10.41 24.70 -9.80
N TYR A 73 9.57 25.34 -8.98
CA TYR A 73 10.03 26.17 -7.86
C TYR A 73 10.93 25.42 -6.86
N GLU A 74 10.66 24.13 -6.59
CA GLU A 74 11.50 23.32 -5.70
C GLU A 74 12.87 23.05 -6.31
N ALA A 75 12.91 22.78 -7.61
CA ALA A 75 14.18 22.55 -8.32
C ALA A 75 15.03 23.82 -8.29
N ILE A 76 14.41 24.97 -8.58
CA ILE A 76 15.06 26.29 -8.52
C ILE A 76 15.56 26.57 -7.10
N HIS A 77 14.70 26.44 -6.09
CA HIS A 77 15.07 26.65 -4.68
C HIS A 77 16.25 25.76 -4.26
N ASN A 78 16.34 24.54 -4.80
CA ASN A 78 17.42 23.59 -4.52
C ASN A 78 18.67 23.76 -5.40
N GLY A 79 18.75 24.82 -6.21
CA GLY A 79 19.95 25.20 -6.94
C GLY A 79 20.00 24.76 -8.40
N VAL A 80 18.89 24.34 -9.00
CA VAL A 80 18.80 24.17 -10.46
C VAL A 80 18.81 25.54 -11.14
N PHE A 81 19.61 25.67 -12.20
CA PHE A 81 19.86 26.96 -12.84
C PHE A 81 18.65 27.43 -13.66
N LEU A 82 18.13 28.61 -13.30
CA LEU A 82 17.01 29.30 -13.98
C LEU A 82 17.18 29.48 -15.50
N ARG A 83 18.43 29.58 -15.97
CA ARG A 83 18.74 29.68 -17.40
C ARG A 83 18.26 28.47 -18.20
N GLU A 84 18.25 27.28 -17.60
CA GLU A 84 17.74 26.07 -18.23
C GLU A 84 16.20 26.07 -18.33
N ILE A 85 15.52 26.80 -17.45
CA ILE A 85 14.05 26.87 -17.37
C ILE A 85 13.49 27.96 -18.27
N LEU A 86 14.03 29.18 -18.19
CA LEU A 86 13.51 30.34 -18.90
C LEU A 86 14.12 30.51 -20.29
N GLY A 87 15.33 30.01 -20.52
CA GLY A 87 16.11 30.37 -21.70
C GLY A 87 16.30 31.89 -21.83
N GLY A 88 16.76 32.34 -23.00
CA GLY A 88 16.64 33.75 -23.41
C GLY A 88 17.56 34.78 -22.73
N GLU A 89 17.25 36.04 -23.01
CA GLU A 89 17.88 37.22 -22.42
C GLU A 89 17.28 37.49 -21.04
N THR A 90 18.13 37.91 -20.10
CA THR A 90 17.71 38.12 -18.70
C THR A 90 18.13 39.49 -18.23
N LEU A 91 17.31 40.10 -17.39
CA LEU A 91 17.67 41.35 -16.74
C LEU A 91 18.68 41.12 -15.61
N PRO A 92 19.59 42.08 -15.36
CA PRO A 92 20.39 42.07 -14.16
C PRO A 92 19.50 41.91 -12.92
N ALA A 93 19.91 41.03 -12.00
CA ALA A 93 19.19 40.66 -10.78
C ALA A 93 17.84 39.93 -10.97
N GLN A 94 17.46 39.51 -12.19
CA GLN A 94 16.24 38.72 -12.41
C GLN A 94 16.26 37.39 -11.66
N PHE A 95 17.39 36.67 -11.68
CA PHE A 95 17.51 35.40 -10.96
C PHE A 95 17.45 35.57 -9.44
N GLU A 96 18.12 36.59 -8.90
CA GLU A 96 18.04 36.93 -7.48
C GLU A 96 16.60 37.27 -7.07
N MET A 97 15.88 38.01 -7.93
CA MET A 97 14.47 38.33 -7.73
C MET A 97 13.60 37.07 -7.68
N VAL A 98 13.80 36.13 -8.62
CA VAL A 98 13.04 34.87 -8.65
C VAL A 98 13.29 34.03 -7.39
N HIS A 99 14.56 33.82 -7.01
CA HIS A 99 14.90 33.10 -5.78
C HIS A 99 14.27 33.74 -4.55
N LYS A 100 14.36 35.08 -4.45
CA LYS A 100 13.76 35.82 -3.33
C LYS A 100 12.24 35.65 -3.28
N CYS A 101 11.56 35.70 -4.42
CA CYS A 101 10.11 35.47 -4.48
C CYS A 101 9.75 34.06 -3.99
N ILE A 102 10.46 33.04 -4.45
CA ILE A 102 10.25 31.65 -4.01
C ILE A 102 10.49 31.53 -2.50
N ASP A 103 11.60 32.05 -1.99
CA ASP A 103 11.94 31.99 -0.56
C ASP A 103 10.90 32.69 0.33
N MET A 104 10.41 33.85 -0.11
CA MET A 104 9.38 34.61 0.61
C MET A 104 8.05 33.88 0.56
N TRP A 105 7.68 33.36 -0.60
CA TRP A 105 6.44 32.62 -0.79
C TRP A 105 6.41 31.30 -0.01
N MET A 106 7.52 30.56 0.06
CA MET A 106 7.63 29.33 0.87
C MET A 106 7.51 29.59 2.38
N LYS A 107 7.62 30.84 2.82
CA LYS A 107 7.40 31.27 4.22
C LYS A 107 6.04 31.96 4.40
N SER A 108 5.26 32.10 3.33
CA SER A 108 3.96 32.78 3.37
C SER A 108 2.90 31.89 4.04
N PRO A 109 1.88 32.49 4.69
CA PRO A 109 0.75 31.74 5.23
C PRO A 109 0.02 30.90 4.18
N VAL A 110 -0.05 31.38 2.93
CA VAL A 110 -0.73 30.69 1.83
C VAL A 110 -0.01 29.38 1.49
N TYR A 111 1.33 29.41 1.40
CA TYR A 111 2.10 28.20 1.15
C TYR A 111 2.12 27.26 2.34
N LEU A 112 2.25 27.78 3.57
CA LEU A 112 2.28 26.94 4.76
C LEU A 112 0.97 26.15 4.92
N LYS A 113 -0.19 26.80 4.71
CA LYS A 113 -1.48 26.12 4.70
C LYS A 113 -1.57 25.04 3.62
N HIS A 114 -1.12 25.35 2.40
CA HIS A 114 -1.06 24.35 1.33
C HIS A 114 -0.16 23.15 1.67
N LYS A 115 0.97 23.40 2.34
CA LYS A 115 1.88 22.35 2.78
C LYS A 115 1.23 21.45 3.84
N GLU A 116 0.50 22.04 4.79
CA GLU A 116 -0.27 21.30 5.79
C GLU A 116 -1.36 20.44 5.12
N GLU A 117 -2.12 21.01 4.18
CA GLU A 117 -3.15 20.26 3.42
C GLU A 117 -2.55 19.05 2.68
N LEU A 118 -1.40 19.21 2.03
CA LEU A 118 -0.70 18.10 1.37
C LEU A 118 -0.22 17.04 2.36
N GLU A 119 0.27 17.44 3.54
CA GLU A 119 0.69 16.50 4.58
C GLU A 119 -0.50 15.71 5.14
N GLU A 120 -1.64 16.36 5.35
CA GLU A 120 -2.88 15.72 5.78
C GLU A 120 -3.40 14.72 4.74
N GLU A 121 -3.41 15.08 3.46
CA GLU A 121 -3.80 14.17 2.37
C GLU A 121 -2.92 12.92 2.31
N ILE A 122 -1.60 13.07 2.49
CA ILE A 122 -0.67 11.93 2.53
C ILE A 122 -0.97 11.03 3.72
N ILE A 123 -1.15 11.59 4.92
CA ILE A 123 -1.46 10.83 6.13
C ILE A 123 -2.77 10.06 5.95
N GLN A 124 -3.80 10.71 5.39
CA GLN A 124 -5.07 10.06 5.12
C GLN A 124 -4.92 8.89 4.14
N TYR A 125 -4.20 9.10 3.04
CA TYR A 125 -3.97 8.06 2.04
C TYR A 125 -3.19 6.86 2.62
N GLU A 126 -2.16 7.11 3.43
CA GLU A 126 -1.40 6.06 4.12
C GLU A 126 -2.28 5.27 5.11
N GLN A 127 -3.17 5.96 5.83
CA GLN A 127 -4.12 5.31 6.73
C GLN A 127 -5.13 4.43 5.97
N GLU A 128 -5.65 4.91 4.84
CA GLU A 128 -6.58 4.15 4.00
C GLU A 128 -5.94 2.85 3.47
N ILE A 129 -4.66 2.90 3.09
CA ILE A 129 -3.91 1.69 2.69
C ILE A 129 -3.81 0.71 3.87
N LEU A 130 -3.44 1.21 5.06
CA LEU A 130 -3.28 0.37 6.24
C LEU A 130 -4.59 -0.31 6.66
N ASP A 131 -5.69 0.44 6.63
CA ASP A 131 -7.02 -0.07 6.97
C ASP A 131 -7.46 -1.17 5.97
N MET A 132 -7.20 -0.97 4.68
CA MET A 132 -7.46 -1.98 3.65
C MET A 132 -6.65 -3.27 3.89
N GLU A 133 -5.36 -3.14 4.20
CA GLU A 133 -4.49 -4.29 4.50
C GLU A 133 -4.98 -5.06 5.74
N LEU A 134 -5.42 -4.34 6.78
CA LEU A 134 -5.97 -4.93 8.00
C LEU A 134 -7.26 -5.71 7.74
N ILE A 135 -8.18 -5.15 6.96
CA ILE A 135 -9.45 -5.81 6.57
C ILE A 135 -9.16 -7.11 5.80
N GLU A 136 -8.18 -7.08 4.88
CA GLU A 136 -7.80 -8.27 4.13
C GLU A 136 -7.19 -9.34 5.05
N GLU A 137 -6.35 -8.96 6.01
CA GLU A 137 -5.75 -9.86 6.97
C GLU A 137 -6.80 -10.51 7.87
N GLU A 138 -7.72 -9.73 8.44
CA GLU A 138 -8.83 -10.25 9.25
C GLU A 138 -9.67 -11.26 8.45
N HIS A 139 -9.95 -10.97 7.18
CA HIS A 139 -10.71 -11.89 6.33
C HIS A 139 -9.93 -13.20 6.05
N ARG A 140 -8.60 -13.13 5.89
CA ARG A 140 -7.74 -14.32 5.76
C ARG A 140 -7.76 -15.16 7.02
N GLU A 141 -7.59 -14.55 8.19
CA GLU A 141 -7.62 -15.24 9.48
C GLU A 141 -8.97 -15.91 9.75
N GLN A 142 -10.08 -15.20 9.52
CA GLN A 142 -11.42 -15.75 9.67
C GLN A 142 -11.65 -16.97 8.75
N LYS A 143 -11.11 -16.94 7.53
CA LYS A 143 -11.20 -18.08 6.61
C LYS A 143 -10.40 -19.27 7.13
N GLN A 144 -9.19 -19.05 7.65
CA GLN A 144 -8.37 -20.11 8.25
C GLN A 144 -9.06 -20.73 9.48
N LEU A 145 -9.59 -19.91 10.40
CA LEU A 145 -10.34 -20.39 11.56
C LEU A 145 -11.56 -21.23 11.16
N LYS A 146 -12.29 -20.81 10.12
CA LYS A 146 -13.43 -21.59 9.58
C LYS A 146 -12.98 -22.92 8.98
N GLN A 147 -11.84 -22.97 8.31
CA GLN A 147 -11.29 -24.21 7.74
C GLN A 147 -10.88 -25.20 8.84
N VAL A 148 -10.12 -24.73 9.83
CA VAL A 148 -9.72 -25.54 11.00
C VAL A 148 -10.94 -26.10 11.72
N ALA A 149 -11.95 -25.27 11.99
CA ALA A 149 -13.18 -25.71 12.65
C ALA A 149 -13.97 -26.76 11.83
N GLN A 150 -13.92 -26.68 10.49
CA GLN A 150 -14.53 -27.70 9.62
C GLN A 150 -13.74 -29.01 9.64
N GLU A 151 -12.42 -28.95 9.65
CA GLU A 151 -11.54 -30.11 9.71
C GLU A 151 -11.67 -30.84 11.05
N GLU A 152 -11.71 -30.11 12.16
CA GLU A 152 -11.97 -30.68 13.50
C GLU A 152 -13.31 -31.41 13.55
N LYS A 153 -14.38 -30.81 13.00
CA LYS A 153 -15.69 -31.46 12.93
C LYS A 153 -15.64 -32.74 12.10
N LYS A 154 -14.94 -32.73 10.95
CA LYS A 154 -14.76 -33.92 10.11
C LYS A 154 -13.96 -34.99 10.85
N ALA A 155 -12.89 -34.62 11.54
CA ALA A 155 -12.07 -35.54 12.34
C ALA A 155 -12.87 -36.21 13.45
N VAL A 156 -13.69 -35.45 14.20
CA VAL A 156 -14.57 -36.00 15.24
C VAL A 156 -15.58 -37.00 14.65
N ILE A 157 -16.16 -36.70 13.49
CA ILE A 157 -17.09 -37.62 12.82
C ILE A 157 -16.36 -38.89 12.33
N ALA A 158 -15.19 -38.75 11.72
CA ALA A 158 -14.39 -39.87 11.26
C ALA A 158 -14.00 -40.79 12.41
N GLU A 159 -13.57 -40.23 13.54
CA GLU A 159 -13.19 -41.00 14.73
C GLU A 159 -14.38 -41.74 15.33
N ARG A 160 -15.55 -41.10 15.43
CA ARG A 160 -16.79 -41.77 15.85
C ARG A 160 -17.16 -42.95 14.95
N LYS A 161 -16.92 -42.82 13.63
CA LYS A 161 -17.14 -43.92 12.68
C LYS A 161 -16.14 -45.05 12.88
N ARG A 162 -14.86 -44.74 13.10
CA ARG A 162 -13.81 -45.74 13.39
C ARG A 162 -14.14 -46.55 14.64
N ILE A 163 -14.46 -45.88 15.75
CA ILE A 163 -14.84 -46.54 17.01
C ILE A 163 -16.06 -47.46 16.82
N ARG A 164 -17.09 -47.03 16.07
CA ARG A 164 -18.24 -47.90 15.79
C ARG A 164 -17.86 -49.13 14.98
N HIS A 165 -17.04 -48.94 13.96
CA HIS A 165 -16.62 -50.05 13.10
C HIS A 165 -15.77 -51.07 13.88
N GLU A 166 -14.85 -50.59 14.71
CA GLU A 166 -14.03 -51.44 15.58
C GLU A 166 -14.87 -52.24 16.59
N LYS A 167 -15.86 -51.60 17.23
CA LYS A 167 -16.82 -52.31 18.11
C LYS A 167 -17.64 -53.37 17.38
N GLU A 168 -17.99 -53.15 16.11
CA GLU A 168 -18.71 -54.15 15.32
C GLU A 168 -17.82 -55.35 14.97
N LEU A 169 -16.55 -55.10 14.60
CA LEU A 169 -15.57 -56.16 14.36
C LEU A 169 -15.30 -56.97 15.63
N GLU A 170 -15.19 -56.32 16.79
CA GLU A 170 -15.03 -57.00 18.08
C GLU A 170 -16.24 -57.89 18.40
N LYS A 171 -17.46 -57.41 18.22
CA LYS A 171 -18.67 -58.22 18.37
C LYS A 171 -18.71 -59.42 17.42
N GLN A 172 -18.21 -59.28 16.19
CA GLN A 172 -18.13 -60.40 15.26
C GLN A 172 -17.11 -61.44 15.73
N ARG A 173 -15.93 -61.01 16.18
CA ARG A 173 -14.93 -61.91 16.78
C ARG A 173 -15.48 -62.66 17.99
N ASP A 174 -16.18 -61.98 18.88
CA ASP A 174 -16.79 -62.61 20.06
C ASP A 174 -17.85 -63.66 19.68
N LYS A 175 -18.65 -63.38 18.64
CA LYS A 175 -19.62 -64.36 18.10
C LYS A 175 -18.93 -65.58 17.52
N GLU A 176 -17.86 -65.40 16.75
CA GLU A 176 -17.08 -66.52 16.19
C GLU A 176 -16.43 -67.37 17.29
N ILE A 177 -15.86 -66.75 18.32
CA ILE A 177 -15.26 -67.45 19.46
C ILE A 177 -16.33 -68.28 20.17
N LYS A 178 -17.50 -67.70 20.45
CA LYS A 178 -18.63 -68.41 21.08
C LYS A 178 -19.14 -69.57 20.22
N MET A 179 -19.22 -69.40 18.90
CA MET A 179 -19.62 -70.46 17.97
C MET A 179 -18.60 -71.61 17.99
N LYS A 180 -17.30 -71.31 17.93
CA LYS A 180 -16.24 -72.33 18.02
C LYS A 180 -16.25 -73.07 19.35
N GLN A 181 -16.44 -72.37 20.47
CA GLN A 181 -16.57 -72.99 21.79
C GLN A 181 -17.78 -73.93 21.86
N ARG A 182 -18.96 -73.49 21.40
CA ARG A 182 -20.15 -74.35 21.35
C ARG A 182 -19.92 -75.59 20.49
N GLN A 183 -19.21 -75.45 19.37
CA GLN A 183 -18.91 -76.56 18.48
C GLN A 183 -17.93 -77.55 19.13
N GLN A 184 -16.89 -77.07 19.81
CA GLN A 184 -16.00 -77.91 20.61
C GLN A 184 -16.72 -78.61 21.76
N ASP A 185 -17.63 -77.92 22.46
CA ASP A 185 -18.42 -78.52 23.53
C ASP A 185 -19.33 -79.64 23.01
N LEU A 186 -19.99 -79.42 21.85
CA LEU A 186 -20.78 -80.41 21.13
C LEU A 186 -19.95 -81.61 20.66
N GLU A 187 -18.77 -81.38 20.08
CA GLU A 187 -17.85 -82.44 19.67
C GLU A 187 -17.36 -83.25 20.88
N SER A 188 -17.06 -82.61 22.01
CA SER A 188 -16.66 -83.31 23.23
C SER A 188 -17.81 -84.12 23.84
N THR A 189 -19.04 -83.60 23.82
CA THR A 189 -20.22 -84.32 24.33
C THR A 189 -20.62 -85.50 23.45
N VAL A 190 -20.53 -85.35 22.12
CA VAL A 190 -20.71 -86.46 21.18
C VAL A 190 -19.61 -87.52 21.34
N SER A 191 -18.35 -87.11 21.55
CA SER A 191 -17.23 -88.02 21.84
C SER A 191 -17.43 -88.80 23.14
N LEU A 192 -17.88 -88.13 24.21
CA LEU A 192 -18.26 -88.76 25.48
C LEU A 192 -19.41 -89.76 25.31
N ALA A 193 -20.46 -89.39 24.58
CA ALA A 193 -21.60 -90.27 24.29
C ALA A 193 -21.18 -91.51 23.48
N TRP A 194 -20.31 -91.35 22.48
CA TRP A 194 -19.71 -92.45 21.73
C TRP A 194 -18.85 -93.36 22.60
N SER A 195 -18.05 -92.80 23.50
CA SER A 195 -17.23 -93.58 24.46
C SER A 195 -18.10 -94.41 25.41
N ILE A 196 -19.23 -93.87 25.87
CA ILE A 196 -20.19 -94.57 26.75
C ILE A 196 -20.91 -95.69 25.97
N TYR A 197 -21.34 -95.42 24.73
CA TYR A 197 -22.02 -96.40 23.89
C TYR A 197 -21.08 -97.55 23.49
N SER A 198 -19.82 -97.25 23.18
CA SER A 198 -18.80 -98.26 22.85
C SER A 198 -18.42 -99.13 24.05
N SER A 199 -18.48 -98.58 25.26
CA SER A 199 -18.25 -99.32 26.52
C SER A 199 -19.43 -100.20 26.95
N SER A 200 -20.61 -100.03 26.33
CA SER A 200 -21.83 -100.80 26.60
C SER A 200 -22.08 -101.92 25.58
N LEU A 201 -21.21 -102.05 24.57
CA LEU A 201 -21.25 -103.04 23.48
C LEU A 201 -20.14 -104.11 23.58
N CYS A 202 -19.37 -104.10 24.68
CA CYS A 202 -18.46 -105.19 25.10
C CYS A 202 -19.00 -105.82 26.39
#